data_AF-A0A3G8YJG8-F1
#
_entry.id   AF-A0A3G8YJG8-F1
#
_cell.length_a   1.000
_cell.length_b   1.000
_cell.length_c   1.000
_cell.angle_alpha   90.00
_cell.angle_beta   90.00
_cell.angle_gamma   90.00
#
_symmetry.space_group_name_H-M   'P 1'
#
loop_
_entity.id
_entity.type
_entity.pdbx_description
1 polymer ?
#
loop_
_entity_poly.entity_id
_entity_poly.type
_entity_poly.pdbx_seq_one_letter_code
_entity_poly.pdbx_strand_id
1 'polypeptide(L)'
;MYDYGARMYMPDAVIWGQHDPLSEKYYESTPYAYVLGNPISNYDPDGMQVENDYKLLKNGDVKLIKETNDKSDTLYATDKKGNVDTSKSVTVQKAKASDSSVIGDLATQTTSDKANGFDKINYARTTNSNDAANVYMFAAKNSNVEWGLNAFQVGNKTSYTLFTGHIADLTPSNFQNQSMSKLLFEIHSHKNVNGPSPINGMTNGDYGISRQGDNYYYYRTGGKTTYPGHYLYYAPNEGKSVFWKYHWLNKEIYKKNMGSTIDLKNLK
;
A
#
# COMPACT_ATOMS: atom_id res chain seq x y z
N MET A 1 28.55 11.43 -23.61
CA MET A 1 28.50 10.18 -22.83
C MET A 1 28.14 10.52 -21.39
N TYR A 2 27.14 9.83 -20.82
CA TYR A 2 26.60 10.08 -19.48
C TYR A 2 26.93 8.90 -18.58
N ASP A 3 27.35 9.17 -17.35
CA ASP A 3 27.66 8.12 -16.36
C ASP A 3 26.40 7.76 -15.58
N TYR A 4 25.98 6.50 -15.67
CA TYR A 4 24.86 5.94 -14.91
C TYR A 4 25.34 4.99 -13.81
N GLY A 5 26.62 5.02 -13.45
CA GLY A 5 27.22 4.18 -12.40
C GLY A 5 27.68 2.85 -12.95
N ALA A 6 26.75 1.94 -13.30
CA ALA A 6 27.13 0.63 -13.80
C ALA A 6 27.53 0.64 -15.29
N ARG A 7 27.02 1.59 -16.05
CA ARG A 7 27.31 1.75 -17.48
C ARG A 7 27.39 3.23 -17.88
N MET A 8 28.23 3.52 -18.86
CA MET A 8 28.23 4.83 -19.53
C MET A 8 27.27 4.82 -20.71
N TYR A 9 26.27 5.70 -20.73
CA TYR A 9 25.34 5.87 -21.83
C TYR A 9 25.92 6.76 -22.94
N MET A 10 25.84 6.30 -24.19
CA MET A 10 26.24 7.06 -25.38
C MET A 10 24.99 7.65 -26.05
N PRO A 11 24.61 8.91 -25.73
CA PRO A 11 23.34 9.49 -26.19
C PRO A 11 23.25 9.64 -27.71
N ASP A 12 24.39 9.87 -28.35
CA ASP A 12 24.59 10.02 -29.78
C ASP A 12 24.35 8.72 -30.56
N ALA A 13 24.52 7.56 -29.92
CA ALA A 13 24.25 6.25 -30.49
C ALA A 13 23.02 5.55 -29.86
N VAL A 14 22.42 6.14 -28.83
CA VAL A 14 21.26 5.61 -28.08
C VAL A 14 21.52 4.18 -27.55
N ILE A 15 22.76 3.90 -27.15
CA ILE A 15 23.20 2.60 -26.63
C ILE A 15 24.04 2.78 -25.37
N TRP A 16 24.21 1.70 -24.62
CA TRP A 16 25.23 1.61 -23.60
C TRP A 16 26.61 1.46 -24.21
N GLY A 17 27.59 2.17 -23.65
CA GLY A 17 29.00 2.08 -24.01
C GLY A 17 29.73 0.90 -23.35
N GLN A 18 29.06 0.16 -22.46
CA GLN A 18 29.57 -1.06 -21.84
C GLN A 18 28.55 -2.19 -21.99
N HIS A 19 29.06 -3.42 -21.97
CA HIS A 19 28.27 -4.63 -21.95
C HIS A 19 27.38 -4.66 -20.70
N ASP A 20 26.09 -4.96 -20.86
CA ASP A 20 25.17 -5.17 -19.74
C ASP A 20 25.65 -6.34 -18.85
N PRO A 21 25.93 -6.11 -17.56
CA PRO A 21 26.24 -7.18 -16.60
C PRO A 21 25.12 -8.22 -16.48
N LEU A 22 23.88 -7.89 -16.89
CA LEU A 22 22.70 -8.76 -16.90
C LEU A 22 22.29 -9.21 -18.31
N SER A 23 23.15 -9.03 -19.31
CA SER A 23 22.91 -9.44 -20.71
C SER A 23 22.43 -10.89 -20.88
N GLU A 24 22.93 -11.83 -20.06
CA GLU A 24 22.49 -13.24 -20.07
C GLU A 24 21.02 -13.43 -19.65
N LYS A 25 20.37 -12.40 -19.09
CA LYS A 25 18.93 -12.43 -18.78
C LYS A 25 18.05 -11.91 -19.93
N TYR A 26 18.65 -11.29 -20.95
CA TYR A 26 17.94 -10.65 -22.07
C TYR A 26 18.44 -11.16 -23.41
N TYR A 27 18.39 -12.48 -23.67
CA TYR A 27 18.86 -13.05 -24.92
C TYR A 27 18.20 -12.45 -26.18
N GLU A 28 16.98 -11.93 -26.04
CA GLU A 28 16.23 -11.29 -27.15
C GLU A 28 16.65 -9.84 -27.40
N SER A 29 17.46 -9.24 -26.53
CA SER A 29 17.94 -7.86 -26.64
C SER A 29 19.46 -7.83 -26.70
N THR A 30 20.01 -6.86 -27.44
CA THR A 30 21.47 -6.66 -27.45
C THR A 30 21.96 -6.22 -26.05
N PRO A 31 23.15 -6.70 -25.61
CA PRO A 31 23.76 -6.29 -24.34
C PRO A 31 24.10 -4.79 -24.27
N TYR A 32 23.88 -4.04 -25.35
CA TYR A 32 24.10 -2.61 -25.43
C TYR A 32 22.78 -1.81 -25.53
N ALA A 33 21.62 -2.47 -25.51
CA ALA A 33 20.33 -1.80 -25.67
C ALA A 33 20.05 -0.86 -24.50
N TYR A 34 19.93 0.43 -24.77
CA TYR A 34 19.41 1.37 -23.78
C TYR A 34 17.93 1.08 -23.56
N VAL A 35 17.56 0.74 -22.33
CA VAL A 35 16.18 0.55 -21.87
C VAL A 35 15.30 -0.35 -22.76
N LEU A 36 15.87 -1.47 -23.24
CA LEU A 36 15.22 -2.43 -24.16
C LEU A 36 14.71 -1.78 -25.46
N GLY A 37 15.32 -0.68 -25.90
CA GLY A 37 14.98 0.02 -27.13
C GLY A 37 13.76 0.95 -27.04
N ASN A 38 13.21 1.21 -25.85
CA ASN A 38 12.06 2.11 -25.68
C ASN A 38 12.33 3.27 -24.67
N PRO A 39 13.19 4.24 -25.02
CA PRO A 39 13.53 5.39 -24.16
C PRO A 39 12.41 6.40 -23.95
N ILE A 40 11.29 6.24 -24.65
CA ILE A 40 10.09 7.07 -24.43
C ILE A 40 9.32 6.57 -23.20
N SER A 41 9.33 5.25 -22.98
CA SER A 41 8.55 4.62 -21.90
C SER A 41 9.40 4.19 -20.71
N ASN A 42 10.70 3.97 -20.92
CA ASN A 42 11.59 3.36 -19.95
C ASN A 42 12.75 4.29 -19.60
N TYR A 43 13.25 4.19 -18.36
CA TYR A 43 14.37 4.97 -17.85
C TYR A 43 15.19 4.08 -16.91
N ASP A 44 16.50 3.97 -17.14
CA ASP A 44 17.43 3.12 -16.37
C ASP A 44 18.36 4.04 -15.55
N PRO A 45 18.02 4.37 -14.28
CA PRO A 45 18.71 5.39 -13.47
C PRO A 45 20.10 4.98 -12.98
N ASP A 46 20.40 3.69 -12.87
CA ASP A 46 21.65 3.14 -12.33
C ASP A 46 22.41 2.27 -13.32
N GLY A 47 21.94 2.21 -14.56
CA GLY A 47 22.55 1.43 -15.62
C GLY A 47 22.44 -0.08 -15.39
N MET A 48 21.54 -0.57 -14.52
CA MET A 48 21.37 -2.00 -14.20
C MET A 48 19.92 -2.48 -14.27
N GLN A 49 18.98 -1.64 -14.72
CA GLN A 49 17.62 -1.79 -14.26
C GLN A 49 16.88 -3.05 -14.75
N VAL A 50 16.46 -3.89 -13.79
CA VAL A 50 15.29 -4.76 -13.98
C VAL A 50 14.53 -5.10 -12.68
N GLU A 51 13.90 -4.13 -12.00
CA GLU A 51 12.96 -4.41 -10.90
C GLU A 51 11.53 -4.74 -11.38
N ASN A 52 10.77 -5.57 -10.64
CA ASN A 52 9.35 -5.81 -10.97
C ASN A 52 8.60 -4.51 -10.72
N ASP A 53 8.15 -3.88 -11.80
CA ASP A 53 7.48 -2.59 -11.73
C ASP A 53 5.97 -2.80 -11.76
N TYR A 54 5.30 -2.17 -10.82
CA TYR A 54 3.85 -2.13 -10.70
C TYR A 54 3.37 -0.69 -10.82
N LYS A 55 2.16 -0.49 -11.31
CA LYS A 55 1.47 0.80 -11.28
C LYS A 55 0.25 0.74 -10.39
N LEU A 56 0.08 1.79 -9.60
CA LEU A 56 -1.15 2.09 -8.87
C LEU A 56 -2.03 3.00 -9.70
N LEU A 57 -3.21 2.51 -10.07
CA LEU A 57 -4.25 3.29 -10.73
C LEU A 57 -5.05 4.14 -9.74
N LYS A 58 -5.71 5.19 -10.23
CA LYS A 58 -6.54 6.07 -9.39
C LYS A 58 -7.72 5.37 -8.73
N ASN A 59 -8.20 4.25 -9.27
CA ASN A 59 -9.21 3.40 -8.65
C ASN A 59 -8.64 2.42 -7.61
N GLY A 60 -7.34 2.50 -7.29
CA GLY A 60 -6.67 1.62 -6.33
C GLY A 60 -6.23 0.27 -6.89
N ASP A 61 -6.48 -0.05 -8.15
CA ASP A 61 -5.91 -1.26 -8.77
C ASP A 61 -4.39 -1.15 -8.83
N VAL A 62 -3.71 -2.21 -8.40
CA VAL A 62 -2.28 -2.42 -8.63
C VAL A 62 -2.13 -3.35 -9.82
N LYS A 63 -1.31 -2.97 -10.81
CA LYS A 63 -1.09 -3.78 -12.02
C LYS A 63 0.40 -3.90 -12.30
N LEU A 64 0.82 -5.12 -12.65
CA LEU A 64 2.16 -5.37 -13.15
C LEU A 64 2.39 -4.63 -14.47
N ILE A 65 3.58 -4.04 -14.61
CA ILE A 65 4.06 -3.35 -15.80
C ILE A 65 5.13 -4.19 -16.49
N LYS A 66 6.03 -4.76 -15.69
CA LYS A 66 7.20 -5.50 -16.17
C LYS A 66 7.54 -6.61 -15.18
N GLU A 67 7.67 -7.84 -15.69
CA GLU A 67 8.22 -8.97 -14.94
C GLU A 67 9.73 -8.95 -14.96
N THR A 68 10.32 -9.28 -13.82
CA THR A 68 11.76 -9.30 -13.60
C THR A 68 12.19 -10.35 -12.59
N ASN A 69 13.49 -10.61 -12.55
CA ASN A 69 14.11 -11.57 -11.66
C ASN A 69 14.94 -10.87 -10.56
N ASP A 70 14.35 -9.84 -9.97
CA ASP A 70 14.98 -9.02 -8.93
C ASP A 70 14.42 -9.30 -7.55
N LYS A 71 15.22 -8.98 -6.52
CA LYS A 71 14.84 -9.13 -5.10
C LYS A 71 14.07 -7.94 -4.56
N SER A 72 13.49 -7.11 -5.42
CA SER A 72 12.63 -5.99 -5.06
C SER A 72 11.46 -5.89 -6.02
N ASP A 73 10.39 -5.28 -5.54
CA ASP A 73 9.26 -4.85 -6.36
C ASP A 73 9.02 -3.35 -6.09
N THR A 74 8.76 -2.57 -7.14
CA THR A 74 8.51 -1.12 -7.05
C THR A 74 7.11 -0.77 -7.54
N LEU A 75 6.37 0.01 -6.75
CA LEU A 75 5.04 0.50 -7.09
C LEU A 75 5.10 1.98 -7.42
N TYR A 76 4.72 2.34 -8.64
CA TYR A 76 4.64 3.72 -9.11
C TYR A 76 3.22 4.26 -9.09
N ALA A 77 3.09 5.56 -8.85
CA ALA A 77 1.82 6.26 -9.01
C ALA A 77 1.51 6.44 -10.49
N THR A 78 0.24 6.67 -10.80
CA THR A 78 -0.18 7.06 -12.15
C THR A 78 -0.91 8.39 -12.19
N ASP A 79 -0.94 8.99 -13.37
CA ASP A 79 -1.86 10.08 -13.69
C ASP A 79 -3.30 9.55 -13.90
N LYS A 80 -4.23 10.44 -14.27
CA LYS A 80 -5.64 10.05 -14.52
C LYS A 80 -5.83 9.14 -15.74
N LYS A 81 -4.86 9.10 -16.66
CA LYS A 81 -4.86 8.26 -17.86
C LYS A 81 -4.18 6.91 -17.63
N GLY A 82 -3.57 6.71 -16.46
CA GLY A 82 -2.84 5.49 -16.12
C GLY A 82 -1.39 5.48 -16.58
N ASN A 83 -0.84 6.65 -16.97
CA ASN A 83 0.58 6.81 -17.27
C ASN A 83 1.38 6.85 -15.97
N VAL A 84 2.53 6.19 -15.94
CA VAL A 84 3.41 6.12 -14.78
C VAL A 84 4.06 7.48 -14.49
N ASP A 85 4.08 7.86 -13.22
CA ASP A 85 4.87 8.98 -12.69
C ASP A 85 6.08 8.41 -11.94
N THR A 86 7.23 8.34 -12.62
CA THR A 86 8.47 7.76 -12.09
C THR A 86 9.06 8.54 -10.92
N SER A 87 8.61 9.78 -10.68
CA SER A 87 9.01 10.57 -9.51
C SER A 87 8.32 10.17 -8.21
N LYS A 88 7.28 9.31 -8.30
CA LYS A 88 6.48 8.86 -7.17
C LYS A 88 6.43 7.34 -7.13
N SER A 89 7.26 6.75 -6.29
CA SER A 89 7.31 5.30 -6.10
C SER A 89 7.49 4.89 -4.64
N VAL A 90 7.23 3.61 -4.39
CA VAL A 90 7.64 2.90 -3.17
C VAL A 90 8.19 1.53 -3.55
N THR A 91 9.34 1.18 -3.00
CA THR A 91 10.03 -0.10 -3.27
C THR A 91 10.01 -0.96 -2.01
N VAL A 92 9.75 -2.24 -2.18
CA VAL A 92 9.81 -3.25 -1.11
C VAL A 92 10.80 -4.34 -1.48
N GLN A 93 11.44 -4.90 -0.47
CA GLN A 93 12.43 -5.96 -0.64
C GLN A 93 11.77 -7.33 -0.50
N LYS A 94 12.27 -8.30 -1.28
CA LYS A 94 11.90 -9.71 -1.26
C LYS A 94 13.08 -10.53 -0.73
N ALA A 95 12.78 -11.67 -0.09
CA ALA A 95 13.85 -12.57 0.35
C ALA A 95 14.51 -13.27 -0.86
N LYS A 96 13.71 -13.67 -1.85
CA LYS A 96 14.15 -14.21 -3.14
C LYS A 96 13.42 -13.51 -4.27
N ALA A 97 14.03 -13.50 -5.46
CA ALA A 97 13.43 -12.87 -6.62
C ALA A 97 12.09 -13.50 -7.03
N SER A 98 11.96 -14.81 -6.81
CA SER A 98 10.75 -15.60 -7.06
C SER A 98 9.65 -15.42 -6.02
N ASP A 99 9.92 -14.78 -4.89
CA ASP A 99 8.90 -14.59 -3.85
C ASP A 99 7.92 -13.50 -4.28
N SER A 100 6.69 -13.55 -3.79
CA SER A 100 5.76 -12.42 -3.94
C SER A 100 6.08 -11.37 -2.86
N SER A 101 6.00 -10.10 -3.22
CA SER A 101 6.02 -9.01 -2.25
C SER A 101 4.61 -8.59 -1.84
N VAL A 102 4.50 -7.69 -0.86
CA VAL A 102 3.21 -7.06 -0.52
C VAL A 102 2.59 -6.31 -1.71
N ILE A 103 3.41 -5.78 -2.64
CA ILE A 103 2.93 -5.11 -3.85
C ILE A 103 2.42 -6.13 -4.86
N GLY A 104 3.17 -7.21 -5.10
CA GLY A 104 2.76 -8.30 -6.00
C GLY A 104 1.50 -9.00 -5.53
N ASP A 105 1.37 -9.21 -4.22
CA ASP A 105 0.16 -9.73 -3.60
C ASP A 105 -1.02 -8.78 -3.81
N LEU A 106 -0.85 -7.46 -3.63
CA LEU A 106 -1.92 -6.48 -3.91
C LEU A 106 -2.37 -6.52 -5.38
N ALA A 107 -1.48 -6.84 -6.32
CA ALA A 107 -1.82 -6.92 -7.74
C ALA A 107 -2.66 -8.16 -8.09
N THR A 108 -2.54 -9.24 -7.32
CA THR A 108 -3.03 -10.57 -7.72
C THR A 108 -4.07 -11.15 -6.75
N GLN A 109 -3.92 -10.94 -5.44
CA GLN A 109 -4.82 -11.49 -4.44
C GLN A 109 -6.11 -10.69 -4.36
N THR A 110 -7.23 -11.40 -4.53
CA THR A 110 -8.57 -10.82 -4.50
C THR A 110 -9.53 -11.65 -3.67
N THR A 111 -10.53 -11.00 -3.09
CA THR A 111 -11.72 -11.62 -2.50
C THR A 111 -12.95 -10.74 -2.76
N SER A 112 -14.10 -11.06 -2.19
CA SER A 112 -15.31 -10.23 -2.24
C SER A 112 -16.08 -10.28 -0.92
N ASP A 113 -16.85 -9.23 -0.67
CA ASP A 113 -17.87 -9.17 0.38
C ASP A 113 -19.12 -8.50 -0.19
N LYS A 114 -19.80 -9.24 -1.07
CA LYS A 114 -20.98 -8.74 -1.78
C LYS A 114 -22.12 -8.35 -0.85
N ALA A 115 -22.23 -8.99 0.31
CA ALA A 115 -23.23 -8.64 1.32
C ALA A 115 -23.06 -7.21 1.83
N ASN A 116 -21.82 -6.71 1.85
CA ASN A 116 -21.47 -5.35 2.25
C ASN A 116 -21.11 -4.45 1.06
N GLY A 117 -21.44 -4.86 -0.18
CA GLY A 117 -21.27 -4.04 -1.37
C GLY A 117 -19.86 -4.05 -1.99
N PHE A 118 -18.99 -4.98 -1.60
CA PHE A 118 -17.64 -5.11 -2.17
C PHE A 118 -17.56 -6.27 -3.16
N ASP A 119 -17.72 -5.96 -4.46
CA ASP A 119 -17.60 -6.96 -5.52
C ASP A 119 -16.17 -7.49 -5.67
N LYS A 120 -15.18 -6.66 -5.37
CA LYS A 120 -13.76 -6.99 -5.44
C LYS A 120 -13.02 -6.27 -4.33
N ILE A 121 -12.19 -7.02 -3.61
CA ILE A 121 -11.27 -6.49 -2.61
C ILE A 121 -9.88 -7.00 -2.98
N ASN A 122 -8.95 -6.10 -3.29
CA ASN A 122 -7.54 -6.44 -3.39
C ASN A 122 -6.90 -6.34 -2.01
N TYR A 123 -6.05 -7.30 -1.67
CA TYR A 123 -5.40 -7.34 -0.36
C TYR A 123 -4.00 -7.95 -0.42
N ALA A 124 -3.19 -7.68 0.59
CA ALA A 124 -1.90 -8.31 0.78
C ALA A 124 -1.56 -8.42 2.27
N ARG A 125 -0.66 -9.34 2.61
CA ARG A 125 -0.21 -9.54 3.98
C ARG A 125 1.30 -9.49 4.07
N THR A 126 1.81 -8.85 5.11
CA THR A 126 3.24 -8.84 5.42
C THR A 126 3.46 -8.82 6.93
N THR A 127 4.60 -9.34 7.39
CA THR A 127 5.06 -9.15 8.78
C THR A 127 6.04 -7.99 8.90
N ASN A 128 6.45 -7.36 7.79
CA ASN A 128 7.31 -6.19 7.80
C ASN A 128 6.46 -4.92 7.98
N SER A 129 6.64 -4.27 9.13
CA SER A 129 5.92 -3.04 9.47
C SER A 129 6.23 -1.88 8.52
N ASN A 130 7.47 -1.80 8.02
CA ASN A 130 7.89 -0.69 7.16
C ASN A 130 7.26 -0.84 5.78
N ASP A 131 7.31 -2.03 5.20
CA ASP A 131 6.67 -2.30 3.90
C ASP A 131 5.16 -2.04 3.99
N ALA A 132 4.52 -2.50 5.07
CA ALA A 132 3.09 -2.27 5.29
C ALA A 132 2.76 -0.77 5.38
N ALA A 133 3.48 -0.01 6.21
CA ALA A 133 3.23 1.41 6.38
C ALA A 133 3.49 2.19 5.09
N ASN A 134 4.63 1.95 4.45
CA ASN A 134 5.06 2.70 3.28
C ASN A 134 4.15 2.44 2.08
N VAL A 135 3.81 1.19 1.80
CA VAL A 135 2.89 0.84 0.68
C VAL A 135 1.50 1.38 0.95
N TYR A 136 0.98 1.26 2.18
CA TYR A 136 -0.32 1.82 2.55
C TYR A 136 -0.38 3.34 2.39
N MET A 137 0.59 4.07 2.97
CA MET A 137 0.63 5.54 2.88
C MET A 137 0.77 5.98 1.43
N PHE A 138 1.62 5.30 0.65
CA PHE A 138 1.79 5.57 -0.77
C PHE A 138 0.48 5.37 -1.54
N ALA A 139 -0.22 4.26 -1.30
CA ALA A 139 -1.44 3.92 -2.02
C ALA A 139 -2.60 4.87 -1.69
N ALA A 140 -2.79 5.18 -0.40
CA ALA A 140 -3.76 6.17 0.06
C ALA A 140 -3.48 7.56 -0.52
N LYS A 141 -2.20 7.98 -0.60
CA LYS A 141 -1.82 9.29 -1.13
C LYS A 141 -2.02 9.39 -2.64
N ASN A 142 -1.78 8.31 -3.39
CA ASN A 142 -1.67 8.34 -4.85
C ASN A 142 -2.89 7.77 -5.60
N SER A 143 -3.91 7.27 -4.90
CA SER A 143 -5.20 6.84 -5.47
C SER A 143 -6.36 7.69 -4.95
N ASN A 144 -7.57 7.48 -5.49
CA ASN A 144 -8.81 8.18 -5.13
C ASN A 144 -9.76 7.29 -4.30
N VAL A 145 -9.32 6.11 -3.89
CA VAL A 145 -10.13 5.15 -3.13
C VAL A 145 -9.65 5.08 -1.70
N GLU A 146 -10.49 4.51 -0.85
CA GLU A 146 -10.12 4.27 0.53
C GLU A 146 -9.28 3.00 0.68
N TRP A 147 -8.24 3.10 1.52
CA TRP A 147 -7.36 2.00 1.87
C TRP A 147 -7.47 1.68 3.35
N GLY A 148 -7.48 0.38 3.66
CA GLY A 148 -7.40 -0.16 5.00
C GLY A 148 -6.06 -0.83 5.29
N LEU A 149 -5.61 -0.75 6.53
CA LEU A 149 -4.48 -1.50 7.08
C LEU A 149 -4.86 -1.99 8.47
N ASN A 150 -4.91 -3.31 8.65
CA ASN A 150 -5.20 -3.94 9.93
C ASN A 150 -3.99 -4.71 10.43
N ALA A 151 -3.73 -4.65 11.73
CA ALA A 151 -2.68 -5.42 12.39
C ALA A 151 -3.29 -6.47 13.31
N PHE A 152 -2.86 -7.71 13.16
CA PHE A 152 -3.33 -8.83 13.97
C PHE A 152 -2.18 -9.61 14.59
N GLN A 153 -2.39 -10.12 15.80
CA GLN A 153 -1.49 -11.04 16.47
C GLN A 153 -1.65 -12.46 15.91
N VAL A 154 -0.62 -12.95 15.22
CA VAL A 154 -0.56 -14.31 14.66
C VAL A 154 0.62 -15.06 15.28
N GLY A 155 0.34 -15.98 16.20
CA GLY A 155 1.36 -16.60 17.04
C GLY A 155 2.12 -15.52 17.84
N ASN A 156 3.44 -15.47 17.70
CA ASN A 156 4.31 -14.47 18.35
C ASN A 156 4.66 -13.28 17.44
N LYS A 157 4.04 -13.17 16.26
CA LYS A 157 4.32 -12.12 15.28
C LYS A 157 3.08 -11.27 15.02
N THR A 158 3.30 -10.04 14.56
CA THR A 158 2.24 -9.20 14.01
C THR A 158 2.16 -9.42 12.51
N SER A 159 0.95 -9.67 12.01
CA SER A 159 0.62 -9.69 10.59
C SER A 159 -0.13 -8.41 10.24
N TYR A 160 0.36 -7.68 9.24
CA TYR A 160 -0.29 -6.50 8.69
C TYR A 160 -1.02 -6.91 7.41
N THR A 161 -2.29 -6.57 7.31
CA THR A 161 -3.12 -6.80 6.12
C THR A 161 -3.49 -5.46 5.51
N LEU A 162 -3.05 -5.20 4.28
CA LEU A 162 -3.42 -4.02 3.49
C LEU A 162 -4.54 -4.41 2.55
N PHE A 163 -5.50 -3.51 2.31
CA PHE A 163 -6.61 -3.81 1.42
C PHE A 163 -7.30 -2.54 0.89
N THR A 164 -8.00 -2.69 -0.23
CA THR A 164 -8.94 -1.69 -0.74
C THR A 164 -10.14 -2.38 -1.37
N GLY A 165 -11.33 -1.83 -1.13
CA GLY A 165 -12.55 -2.23 -1.83
C GLY A 165 -12.75 -1.52 -3.17
N HIS A 166 -11.78 -0.69 -3.59
CA HIS A 166 -11.88 0.17 -4.79
C HIS A 166 -13.03 1.19 -4.76
N ILE A 167 -13.51 1.53 -3.56
CA ILE A 167 -14.59 2.49 -3.34
C ILE A 167 -14.01 3.73 -2.64
N ALA A 168 -14.49 4.90 -3.02
CA ALA A 168 -14.15 6.15 -2.33
C ALA A 168 -14.88 6.23 -0.98
N ASP A 169 -14.17 6.66 0.06
CA ASP A 169 -14.71 6.91 1.40
C ASP A 169 -15.42 5.67 2.04
N LEU A 170 -15.00 4.45 1.65
CA LEU A 170 -15.47 3.20 2.26
C LEU A 170 -14.42 2.07 2.15
N THR A 171 -14.09 1.45 3.28
CA THR A 171 -13.24 0.25 3.37
C THR A 171 -14.02 -0.98 3.86
N PRO A 172 -13.65 -2.20 3.42
CA PRO A 172 -14.21 -3.44 3.97
C PRO A 172 -13.97 -3.55 5.48
N SER A 173 -15.02 -3.84 6.24
CA SER A 173 -14.91 -4.11 7.67
C SER A 173 -14.32 -5.49 7.94
N ASN A 174 -13.35 -5.60 8.86
CA ASN A 174 -12.83 -6.85 9.41
C ASN A 174 -12.40 -7.89 8.36
N PHE A 175 -11.28 -7.61 7.67
CA PHE A 175 -10.85 -8.38 6.51
C PHE A 175 -10.78 -9.90 6.76
N GLN A 176 -11.58 -10.61 5.97
CA GLN A 176 -12.04 -11.99 6.12
C GLN A 176 -10.92 -12.97 6.53
N ASN A 177 -11.21 -13.78 7.55
CA ASN A 177 -10.38 -14.86 8.14
C ASN A 177 -9.35 -14.47 9.19
N GLN A 178 -9.38 -13.25 9.74
CA GLN A 178 -8.64 -12.94 10.97
C GLN A 178 -9.59 -12.62 12.13
N SER A 179 -9.34 -13.25 13.28
CA SER A 179 -10.23 -13.13 14.43
C SER A 179 -10.12 -11.75 15.05
N MET A 180 -11.27 -11.12 15.30
CA MET A 180 -11.32 -9.85 16.05
C MET A 180 -10.66 -9.95 17.43
N SER A 181 -10.65 -11.13 18.06
CA SER A 181 -9.90 -11.34 19.32
C SER A 181 -8.38 -11.24 19.18
N LYS A 182 -7.86 -11.17 17.95
CA LYS A 182 -6.44 -11.01 17.61
C LYS A 182 -6.13 -9.64 17.01
N LEU A 183 -7.14 -8.79 16.76
CA LEU A 183 -6.93 -7.44 16.25
C LEU A 183 -6.13 -6.63 17.28
N LEU A 184 -5.07 -5.98 16.81
CA LEU A 184 -4.25 -5.06 17.58
C LEU A 184 -4.67 -3.63 17.29
N PHE A 185 -4.75 -3.26 16.01
CA PHE A 185 -5.25 -1.97 15.59
C PHE A 185 -5.72 -2.01 14.14
N GLU A 186 -6.47 -0.98 13.75
CA GLU A 186 -6.92 -0.74 12.38
C GLU A 186 -6.66 0.72 11.97
N ILE A 187 -6.37 0.90 10.69
CA ILE A 187 -6.16 2.19 10.05
C ILE A 187 -6.96 2.23 8.76
N HIS A 188 -7.78 3.26 8.58
CA HIS A 188 -8.37 3.57 7.28
C HIS A 188 -7.95 4.97 6.81
N SER A 189 -7.92 5.17 5.50
CA SER A 189 -7.49 6.44 4.94
C SER A 189 -8.67 7.36 4.70
N HIS A 190 -8.53 8.67 4.71
CA HIS A 190 -9.51 9.57 4.10
C HIS A 190 -8.85 10.42 3.04
N LYS A 191 -9.55 10.66 1.94
CA LYS A 191 -9.07 11.57 0.88
C LYS A 191 -9.48 13.02 1.12
N ASN A 192 -10.75 13.20 1.48
CA ASN A 192 -11.41 14.51 1.43
C ASN A 192 -11.63 15.12 2.81
N VAL A 193 -11.64 14.30 3.87
CA VAL A 193 -11.95 14.74 5.23
C VAL A 193 -10.74 14.56 6.13
N ASN A 194 -10.24 15.66 6.71
CA ASN A 194 -9.13 15.64 7.65
C ASN A 194 -9.61 15.29 9.07
N GLY A 195 -9.88 14.00 9.29
CA GLY A 195 -10.26 13.45 10.58
C GLY A 195 -11.41 12.46 10.49
N PRO A 196 -11.72 11.79 11.61
CA PRO A 196 -12.77 10.79 11.68
C PRO A 196 -14.17 11.40 11.52
N SER A 197 -15.01 10.72 10.76
CA SER A 197 -16.39 11.07 10.50
C SER A 197 -17.25 10.93 11.76
N PRO A 198 -18.10 11.94 12.09
CA PRO A 198 -18.94 11.91 13.29
C PRO A 198 -20.07 10.89 13.19
N ILE A 199 -20.63 10.50 14.33
CA ILE A 199 -21.92 9.82 14.38
C ILE A 199 -23.02 10.84 14.06
N ASN A 200 -23.88 10.55 13.09
CA ASN A 200 -25.05 11.36 12.80
C ASN A 200 -26.29 10.47 12.66
N GLY A 201 -27.49 11.05 12.62
CA GLY A 201 -28.75 10.30 12.60
C GLY A 201 -28.95 9.37 11.40
N MET A 202 -28.07 9.43 10.39
CA MET A 202 -28.13 8.61 9.17
C MET A 202 -27.01 7.57 9.07
N THR A 203 -25.89 7.78 9.77
CA THR A 203 -24.69 6.93 9.66
C THR A 203 -23.98 6.80 10.99
N ASN A 204 -23.37 5.63 11.23
CA ASN A 204 -22.56 5.43 12.42
C ASN A 204 -21.26 6.25 12.38
N GLY A 205 -20.78 6.66 11.20
CA GLY A 205 -19.48 7.32 11.03
C GLY A 205 -18.32 6.48 11.56
N ASP A 206 -17.11 7.02 11.53
CA ASP A 206 -15.92 6.30 11.99
C ASP A 206 -16.01 5.98 13.49
N TYR A 207 -16.51 6.93 14.29
CA TYR A 207 -16.67 6.75 15.73
C TYR A 207 -17.68 5.67 16.10
N GLY A 208 -18.78 5.55 15.35
CA GLY A 208 -19.78 4.51 15.60
C GLY A 208 -19.30 3.14 15.16
N ILE A 209 -18.60 3.07 14.02
CA ILE A 209 -17.98 1.81 13.55
C ILE A 209 -16.89 1.34 14.53
N SER A 210 -16.02 2.23 15.01
CA SER A 210 -15.01 1.87 16.00
C SER A 210 -15.63 1.32 17.28
N ARG A 211 -16.70 1.96 17.79
CA ARG A 211 -17.42 1.48 18.98
C ARG A 211 -18.10 0.12 18.76
N GLN A 212 -18.62 -0.13 17.57
CA GLN A 212 -19.15 -1.46 17.24
C GLN A 212 -18.04 -2.51 17.21
N GLY A 213 -16.88 -2.16 16.66
CA GLY A 213 -15.66 -2.97 16.71
C GLY A 213 -15.25 -3.32 18.15
N ASP A 214 -15.22 -2.34 19.05
CA ASP A 214 -14.92 -2.51 20.48
C ASP A 214 -15.89 -3.46 21.17
N ASN A 215 -17.20 -3.28 20.94
CA ASN A 215 -18.21 -4.18 21.49
C ASN A 215 -18.00 -5.61 21.00
N TYR A 216 -17.73 -5.79 19.71
CA TYR A 216 -17.48 -7.11 19.14
C TYR A 216 -16.20 -7.74 19.71
N TYR A 217 -15.14 -6.94 19.89
CA TYR A 217 -13.91 -7.37 20.55
C TYR A 217 -14.15 -7.81 22.00
N TYR A 218 -14.91 -7.04 22.78
CA TYR A 218 -15.29 -7.36 24.15
C TYR A 218 -15.93 -8.74 24.24
N TYR A 219 -16.96 -9.00 23.42
CA TYR A 219 -17.65 -10.30 23.42
C TYR A 219 -16.75 -11.44 22.95
N ARG A 220 -15.92 -11.22 21.92
CA ARG A 220 -15.02 -12.25 21.36
C ARG A 220 -13.84 -12.59 22.27
N THR A 221 -13.54 -11.76 23.27
CA THR A 221 -12.39 -11.96 24.18
C THR A 221 -12.79 -12.33 25.60
N GLY A 222 -14.08 -12.57 25.86
CA GLY A 222 -14.56 -12.87 27.21
C GLY A 222 -14.52 -11.67 28.14
N GLY A 223 -14.68 -10.46 27.60
CA GLY A 223 -14.85 -9.23 28.38
C GLY A 223 -13.58 -8.38 28.55
N LYS A 224 -12.56 -8.52 27.69
CA LYS A 224 -11.40 -7.62 27.76
C LYS A 224 -11.80 -6.19 27.39
N THR A 225 -11.26 -5.23 28.12
CA THR A 225 -11.51 -3.78 27.96
C THR A 225 -10.30 -3.02 27.43
N THR A 226 -9.19 -3.71 27.19
CA THR A 226 -8.05 -3.19 26.44
C THR A 226 -8.35 -3.35 24.95
N TYR A 227 -9.07 -2.38 24.39
CA TYR A 227 -9.54 -2.40 23.01
C TYR A 227 -8.41 -2.19 21.99
N PRO A 228 -8.58 -2.68 20.75
CA PRO A 228 -7.70 -2.35 19.63
C PRO A 228 -7.62 -0.84 19.38
N GLY A 229 -6.48 -0.36 18.88
CA GLY A 229 -6.35 1.02 18.45
C GLY A 229 -7.11 1.32 17.15
N HIS A 230 -7.87 2.41 17.12
CA HIS A 230 -8.50 2.92 15.89
C HIS A 230 -7.79 4.18 15.40
N TYR A 231 -7.43 4.18 14.11
CA TYR A 231 -6.64 5.23 13.51
C TYR A 231 -7.15 5.61 12.13
N LEU A 232 -6.88 6.87 11.75
CA LEU A 232 -7.24 7.41 10.46
C LEU A 232 -6.06 8.13 9.83
N TYR A 233 -5.80 7.85 8.56
CA TYR A 233 -4.77 8.52 7.77
C TYR A 233 -5.39 9.42 6.71
N TYR A 234 -5.43 10.72 6.97
CA TYR A 234 -5.82 11.72 5.98
C TYR A 234 -4.72 11.87 4.93
N ALA A 235 -5.02 11.52 3.68
CA ALA A 235 -4.08 11.44 2.57
C ALA A 235 -4.59 12.20 1.33
N PRO A 236 -4.75 13.53 1.40
CA PRO A 236 -5.32 14.32 0.31
C PRO A 236 -4.45 14.27 -0.95
N ASN A 237 -5.02 14.50 -2.12
CA ASN A 237 -4.25 14.52 -3.38
C ASN A 237 -3.14 15.57 -3.34
N GLU A 238 -3.42 16.71 -2.71
CA GLU A 238 -2.51 17.82 -2.52
C GLU A 238 -2.44 18.22 -1.05
N GLY A 239 -1.29 18.75 -0.61
CA GLY A 239 -1.08 19.16 0.77
C GLY A 239 -0.58 18.04 1.69
N LYS A 240 -0.52 18.35 3.00
CA LYS A 240 0.09 17.50 4.02
C LYS A 240 -0.89 16.44 4.51
N SER A 241 -0.41 15.21 4.60
CA SER A 241 -1.14 14.13 5.25
C SER A 241 -1.17 14.30 6.77
N VAL A 242 -2.21 13.79 7.41
CA VAL A 242 -2.35 13.83 8.88
C VAL A 242 -2.81 12.49 9.39
N PHE A 243 -2.16 11.99 10.45
CA PHE A 243 -2.49 10.75 11.11
C PHE A 243 -3.21 11.03 12.42
N TRP A 244 -4.34 10.36 12.65
CA TRP A 244 -5.20 10.55 13.81
C TRP A 244 -5.35 9.24 14.58
N LYS A 245 -5.28 9.31 15.90
CA LYS A 245 -5.85 8.29 16.78
C LYS A 245 -7.23 8.76 17.23
N TYR A 246 -8.22 7.88 17.24
CA TYR A 246 -9.57 8.22 17.68
C TYR A 246 -10.23 7.04 18.42
N HIS A 247 -11.26 7.32 19.21
CA HIS A 247 -12.15 6.32 19.80
C HIS A 247 -13.43 6.97 20.31
N TRP A 248 -14.45 6.15 20.55
CA TRP A 248 -15.71 6.56 21.18
C TRP A 248 -16.06 5.62 22.32
N LEU A 249 -15.59 5.95 23.53
CA LEU A 249 -15.84 5.18 24.74
C LEU A 249 -16.76 5.96 25.69
N ASN A 250 -17.70 5.28 26.33
CA ASN A 250 -18.60 5.89 27.34
C ASN A 250 -19.33 7.17 26.88
N LYS A 251 -19.62 7.28 25.58
CA LYS A 251 -20.20 8.46 24.92
C LYS A 251 -19.26 9.66 24.78
N GLU A 252 -17.99 9.54 25.14
CA GLU A 252 -16.98 10.59 24.96
C GLU A 252 -16.21 10.36 23.66
N ILE A 253 -16.20 11.38 22.81
CA ILE A 253 -15.44 11.41 21.57
C ILE A 253 -14.04 11.91 21.86
N TYR A 254 -13.03 11.16 21.45
CA TYR A 254 -11.65 11.61 21.51
C TYR A 254 -10.97 11.45 20.15
N LYS A 255 -10.11 12.42 19.84
CA LYS A 255 -9.16 12.37 18.74
C LYS A 255 -7.86 13.04 19.13
N LYS A 256 -6.76 12.51 18.62
CA LYS A 256 -5.41 13.05 18.79
C LYS A 256 -4.66 13.04 17.47
N ASN A 257 -4.07 14.19 17.13
CA ASN A 257 -3.14 14.28 16.00
C ASN A 257 -1.83 13.57 16.38
N MET A 258 -1.42 12.63 15.53
CA MET A 258 -0.25 11.77 15.71
C MET A 258 0.90 12.16 14.76
N GLY A 259 0.75 13.22 13.97
CA GLY A 259 1.73 13.68 12.98
C GLY A 259 1.29 13.39 11.55
N SER A 260 2.26 13.15 10.66
CA SER A 260 2.01 12.89 9.22
C SER A 260 2.58 11.56 8.72
N THR A 261 3.27 10.84 9.60
CA THR A 261 3.90 9.54 9.32
C THR A 261 3.26 8.44 10.16
N ILE A 262 3.40 7.20 9.72
CA ILE A 262 2.88 6.03 10.43
C ILE A 262 4.08 5.14 10.82
N ASP A 263 4.28 4.96 12.13
CA ASP A 263 5.18 3.94 12.67
C ASP A 263 4.35 2.86 13.37
N LEU A 264 4.12 1.75 12.66
CA LEU A 264 3.24 0.68 13.12
C LEU A 264 3.75 -0.02 14.39
N LYS A 265 5.05 0.04 14.70
CA LYS A 265 5.61 -0.64 15.89
C LYS A 265 5.18 0.01 17.20
N ASN A 266 4.79 1.29 17.14
CA ASN A 266 4.38 2.08 18.29
C ASN A 266 2.85 2.15 18.45
N LEU A 267 2.09 1.51 17.56
CA LEU A 267 0.64 1.47 17.64
C LEU A 267 0.16 0.35 18.55
N LYS A 268 -0.95 0.62 19.24
CA LYS A 268 -1.62 -0.27 20.18
C LYS A 268 -3.11 0.00 20.13
#